data_AF-R1FST5-F1
#
_entry.id   AF-R1FST5-F1
#
_cell.length_a   1.000
_cell.length_b   1.000
_cell.length_c   1.000
_cell.angle_alpha   90.00
_cell.angle_beta   90.00
_cell.angle_gamma   90.00
#
_symmetry.space_group_name_H-M   'P 1'
#
loop_
_entity.id
_entity.type
_entity.pdbx_description
1 polymer ?
#
loop_
_entity_poly.entity_id
_entity_poly.type
_entity_poly.pdbx_seq_one_letter_code
_entity_poly.pdbx_strand_id
1 'polypeptide(L)'
;MGGWQVVVADGHAVLPEGMTHLPDEAFFDRTSLVSVAFPRSLTFIGNRAFYNCSSLISIDLPASLASIGEGAFCGCSALSSVTLPVGLTSIGTRAFEYCSSLVYIDLPPALTSIGSRAFAGCSSLAAINLPAGLTSIGSRAFSSCSALSSCCCTLANVALPAGLVSIRSYAFHCCSSLSSVTFPAGLTSIGIGAFWGCSSLGFVTLPASLTSIGSGAFDRCSALSRVTFPAGLTSIGMNAFAGCPSLTRVTVPDTATISTAFPPATTVLRLPPKRMRDLQRWYEAVDGALAYKRCRPLLYGWLERAQTGLGSYGPDGAARQRDLEEFEGDFGLLVE
;
A
#
# COMPACT_ATOMS: atom_id res chain seq x y z
N MET A 1 42.44 -2.12 8.54
CA MET A 1 42.49 -2.32 7.08
C MET A 1 42.04 -1.02 6.43
N GLY A 2 42.85 -0.45 5.52
CA GLY A 2 42.52 0.74 4.72
C GLY A 2 42.12 1.98 5.52
N GLY A 3 43.07 2.63 6.20
CA GLY A 3 42.83 3.87 6.94
C GLY A 3 42.57 5.05 6.00
N TRP A 4 41.31 5.24 5.62
CA TRP A 4 40.88 6.46 4.96
C TRP A 4 40.87 7.59 5.98
N GLN A 5 41.65 8.65 5.76
CA GLN A 5 41.53 9.87 6.54
C GLN A 5 40.31 10.65 6.05
N VAL A 6 39.20 10.52 6.76
CA VAL A 6 38.05 11.40 6.57
C VAL A 6 38.33 12.69 7.30
N VAL A 7 38.33 13.81 6.57
CA VAL A 7 38.41 15.14 7.19
C VAL A 7 37.00 15.51 7.63
N VAL A 8 36.81 15.70 8.94
CA VAL A 8 35.59 16.25 9.53
C VAL A 8 35.94 17.62 10.12
N ALA A 9 35.40 18.68 9.55
CA ALA A 9 35.59 20.05 10.02
C ALA A 9 34.22 20.71 10.21
N ASP A 10 33.98 21.31 11.38
CA ASP A 10 32.73 22.01 11.72
C ASP A 10 31.44 21.22 11.44
N GLY A 11 31.49 19.89 11.63
CA GLY A 11 30.35 19.01 11.36
C GLY A 11 30.18 18.62 9.89
N HIS A 12 31.12 18.97 9.01
CA HIS A 12 31.11 18.60 7.60
C HIS A 12 32.18 17.55 7.33
N ALA A 13 31.78 16.39 6.82
CA ALA A 13 32.70 15.33 6.39
C ALA A 13 32.94 15.39 4.89
N VAL A 14 34.21 15.30 4.47
CA VAL A 14 34.57 15.11 3.05
C VAL A 14 35.20 13.74 2.89
N LEU A 15 34.55 12.89 2.11
CA LEU A 15 35.02 11.55 1.81
C LEU A 15 36.04 11.58 0.65
N PRO A 16 37.08 10.74 0.69
CA PRO A 16 38.17 10.78 -0.28
C PRO A 16 37.73 10.34 -1.68
N GLU A 17 38.25 11.01 -2.71
CA GLU A 17 38.04 10.62 -4.11
C GLU A 17 38.53 9.19 -4.38
N GLY A 18 37.81 8.47 -5.25
CA GLY A 18 38.10 7.06 -5.55
C GLY A 18 37.61 6.06 -4.51
N MET A 19 37.06 6.51 -3.37
CA MET A 19 36.41 5.60 -2.41
C MET A 19 35.18 4.97 -3.06
N THR A 20 35.14 3.65 -3.11
CA THR A 20 34.04 2.88 -3.69
C THR A 20 33.11 2.27 -2.65
N HIS A 21 33.55 2.18 -1.40
CA HIS A 21 32.84 1.55 -0.29
C HIS A 21 33.05 2.33 1.01
N LEU A 22 31.97 2.82 1.61
CA LEU A 22 31.99 3.37 2.96
C LEU A 22 31.82 2.21 3.96
N PRO A 23 32.76 1.97 4.88
CA PRO A 23 32.70 0.83 5.79
C PRO A 23 31.53 0.93 6.78
N ASP A 24 31.21 -0.21 7.38
CA ASP A 24 30.25 -0.29 8.46
C ASP A 24 30.65 0.66 9.61
N GLU A 25 29.66 1.29 10.23
CA GLU A 25 29.81 2.15 11.41
C GLU A 25 30.76 3.36 11.24
N ALA A 26 31.09 3.77 9.99
CA ALA A 26 32.07 4.82 9.69
C ALA A 26 31.86 6.16 10.45
N PHE A 27 30.61 6.58 10.63
CA PHE A 27 30.20 7.77 11.36
C PHE A 27 29.19 7.45 12.47
N PHE A 28 29.26 6.25 13.04
CA PHE A 28 28.38 5.83 14.13
C PHE A 28 28.37 6.83 15.30
N ASP A 29 27.18 7.21 15.77
CA ASP A 29 26.91 8.16 16.87
C ASP A 29 27.58 9.54 16.68
N ARG A 30 27.90 9.95 15.45
CA ARG A 30 28.42 11.29 15.16
C ARG A 30 27.30 12.33 15.17
N THR A 31 26.81 12.65 16.36
CA THR A 31 25.68 13.57 16.58
C THR A 31 25.96 15.01 16.17
N SER A 32 27.21 15.42 16.00
CA SER A 32 27.60 16.74 15.48
C SER A 32 27.77 16.81 13.95
N LEU A 33 27.60 15.69 13.24
CA LEU A 33 27.71 15.65 11.79
C LEU A 33 26.47 16.27 11.15
N VAL A 34 26.68 17.33 10.35
CA VAL A 34 25.65 18.14 9.70
C VAL A 34 25.53 17.81 8.21
N SER A 35 26.65 17.53 7.53
CA SER A 35 26.65 17.12 6.13
C SER A 35 27.84 16.23 5.77
N VAL A 36 27.70 15.53 4.63
CA VAL A 36 28.72 14.64 4.09
C VAL A 36 28.83 14.86 2.59
N ALA A 37 30.03 15.15 2.10
CA ALA A 37 30.33 15.19 0.68
C ALA A 37 30.83 13.81 0.23
N PHE A 38 30.05 13.14 -0.62
CA PHE A 38 30.35 11.80 -1.13
C PHE A 38 31.11 11.87 -2.47
N PRO A 39 32.12 11.02 -2.69
CA PRO A 39 32.80 10.93 -3.98
C PRO A 39 31.90 10.26 -5.01
N ARG A 40 32.06 10.65 -6.29
CA ARG A 40 31.27 10.10 -7.40
C ARG A 40 31.53 8.62 -7.67
N SER A 41 32.57 8.04 -7.08
CA SER A 41 32.93 6.62 -7.19
C SER A 41 32.22 5.72 -6.17
N LEU A 42 31.51 6.29 -5.19
CA LEU A 42 30.94 5.49 -4.10
C LEU A 42 29.79 4.61 -4.59
N THR A 43 29.94 3.30 -4.41
CA THR A 43 28.96 2.30 -4.86
C THR A 43 28.20 1.66 -3.69
N PHE A 44 28.75 1.71 -2.48
CA PHE A 44 28.19 1.04 -1.31
C PHE A 44 28.32 1.87 -0.03
N ILE A 45 27.23 1.93 0.76
CA ILE A 45 27.23 2.44 2.13
C ILE A 45 27.03 1.27 3.10
N GLY A 46 27.99 1.10 4.00
CA GLY A 46 28.01 0.06 5.02
C GLY A 46 26.88 0.12 6.03
N ASN A 47 26.75 -0.97 6.78
CA ASN A 47 25.77 -1.09 7.84
C ASN A 47 26.05 -0.05 8.92
N ARG A 48 25.00 0.64 9.38
CA ARG A 48 25.08 1.65 10.45
C ARG A 48 26.09 2.77 10.19
N ALA A 49 26.45 3.02 8.93
CA ALA A 49 27.49 3.98 8.58
C ALA A 49 27.24 5.40 9.11
N PHE A 50 25.98 5.83 9.22
CA PHE A 50 25.55 7.11 9.79
C PHE A 50 24.51 6.91 10.91
N TYR A 51 24.62 5.79 11.63
CA TYR A 51 23.69 5.50 12.72
C TYR A 51 23.74 6.61 13.78
N ASN A 52 22.56 7.15 14.11
CA ASN A 52 22.33 8.19 15.11
C ASN A 52 23.14 9.49 14.87
N CYS A 53 23.42 9.82 13.61
CA CYS A 53 23.87 11.16 13.21
C CYS A 53 22.71 12.17 13.29
N SER A 54 22.28 12.49 14.51
CA SER A 54 21.05 13.23 14.77
C SER A 54 21.01 14.67 14.23
N SER A 55 22.16 15.29 13.94
CA SER A 55 22.24 16.63 13.33
C SER A 55 22.36 16.63 11.80
N LEU A 56 22.36 15.46 11.15
CA LEU A 56 22.54 15.35 9.70
C LEU A 56 21.27 15.82 8.97
N ILE A 57 21.33 16.96 8.29
CA ILE A 57 20.13 17.66 7.77
C ILE A 57 19.74 17.19 6.36
N SER A 58 20.74 16.99 5.51
CA SER A 58 20.56 16.64 4.10
C SER A 58 21.73 15.79 3.61
N ILE A 59 21.44 14.90 2.66
CA ILE A 59 22.40 13.98 2.09
C ILE A 59 22.18 13.91 0.58
N ASP A 60 23.23 14.19 -0.18
CA ASP A 60 23.27 13.99 -1.62
C ASP A 60 24.03 12.70 -1.93
N LEU A 61 23.30 11.65 -2.30
CA LEU A 61 23.89 10.34 -2.59
C LEU A 61 24.41 10.31 -4.04
N PRO A 62 25.61 9.78 -4.27
CA PRO A 62 26.19 9.76 -5.62
C PRO A 62 25.42 8.81 -6.53
N ALA A 63 25.31 9.19 -7.81
CA ALA A 63 24.57 8.43 -8.83
C ALA A 63 25.03 6.97 -9.01
N SER A 64 26.29 6.66 -8.64
CA SER A 64 26.88 5.33 -8.67
C SER A 64 26.46 4.40 -7.54
N LEU A 65 25.76 4.91 -6.51
CA LEU A 65 25.42 4.13 -5.32
C LEU A 65 24.38 3.06 -5.67
N ALA A 66 24.74 1.80 -5.46
CA ALA A 66 23.92 0.64 -5.82
C ALA A 66 23.08 0.11 -4.64
N SER A 67 23.54 0.29 -3.40
CA SER A 67 22.86 -0.21 -2.20
C SER A 67 23.19 0.58 -0.94
N ILE A 68 22.21 0.62 -0.02
CA ILE A 68 22.31 1.19 1.33
C ILE A 68 22.20 0.06 2.35
N GLY A 69 23.21 -0.08 3.22
CA GLY A 69 23.29 -1.13 4.24
C GLY A 69 22.25 -1.04 5.36
N GLU A 70 22.23 -2.05 6.22
CA GLU A 70 21.32 -2.14 7.36
C GLU A 70 21.55 -0.96 8.32
N GLY A 71 20.49 -0.23 8.67
CA GLY A 71 20.55 0.85 9.65
C GLY A 71 21.43 2.03 9.25
N ALA A 72 21.79 2.16 7.96
CA ALA A 72 22.78 3.13 7.50
C ALA A 72 22.51 4.57 7.95
N PHE A 73 21.25 5.02 7.98
CA PHE A 73 20.83 6.35 8.44
C PHE A 73 19.82 6.26 9.61
N CYS A 74 19.78 5.13 10.33
CA CYS A 74 18.87 4.95 11.45
C CYS A 74 19.14 6.02 12.52
N GLY A 75 18.13 6.73 12.99
CA GLY A 75 18.25 7.77 14.02
C GLY A 75 18.79 9.11 13.52
N CYS A 76 18.92 9.33 12.21
CA CYS A 76 19.20 10.65 11.65
C CYS A 76 17.97 11.57 11.75
N SER A 77 17.63 12.00 12.97
CA SER A 77 16.36 12.65 13.28
C SER A 77 16.17 14.02 12.62
N ALA A 78 17.25 14.76 12.33
CA ALA A 78 17.21 16.02 11.58
C ALA A 78 17.17 15.86 10.06
N LEU A 79 17.32 14.63 9.53
CA LEU A 79 17.39 14.39 8.09
C LEU A 79 16.05 14.70 7.45
N SER A 80 16.00 15.82 6.72
CA SER A 80 14.76 16.39 6.18
C SER A 80 14.52 16.04 4.72
N SER A 81 15.61 15.80 3.97
CA SER A 81 15.60 15.44 2.57
C SER A 81 16.73 14.46 2.24
N VAL A 82 16.43 13.51 1.36
CA VAL A 82 17.39 12.54 0.81
C VAL A 82 17.08 12.39 -0.66
N THR A 83 18.08 12.63 -1.51
CA THR A 83 18.00 12.30 -2.94
C THR A 83 18.55 10.91 -3.15
N LEU A 84 17.69 9.95 -3.49
CA LEU A 84 18.13 8.59 -3.80
C LEU A 84 18.64 8.49 -5.24
N PRO A 85 19.72 7.74 -5.50
CA PRO A 85 20.26 7.59 -6.84
C PRO A 85 19.35 6.73 -7.72
N VAL A 86 19.21 7.10 -9.00
CA VAL A 86 18.32 6.42 -9.95
C VAL A 86 18.60 4.93 -10.14
N GLY A 87 19.85 4.49 -9.92
CA GLY A 87 20.30 3.11 -10.01
C GLY A 87 20.19 2.29 -8.73
N LEU A 88 19.69 2.88 -7.63
CA LEU A 88 19.57 2.18 -6.35
C LEU A 88 18.53 1.05 -6.45
N THR A 89 18.97 -0.18 -6.23
CA THR A 89 18.12 -1.38 -6.41
C THR A 89 17.49 -1.89 -5.12
N SER A 90 18.06 -1.53 -3.96
CA SER A 90 17.60 -2.00 -2.65
C SER A 90 17.86 -0.99 -1.53
N ILE A 91 16.95 -0.96 -0.54
CA ILE A 91 17.09 -0.23 0.72
C ILE A 91 17.14 -1.24 1.87
N GLY A 92 18.21 -1.20 2.66
CA GLY A 92 18.44 -2.14 3.76
C GLY A 92 17.39 -2.09 4.88
N THR A 93 17.40 -3.13 5.71
CA THR A 93 16.63 -3.18 6.96
C THR A 93 16.97 -1.97 7.82
N ARG A 94 15.96 -1.27 8.37
CA ARG A 94 16.11 -0.09 9.25
C ARG A 94 16.89 1.08 8.65
N ALA A 95 17.13 1.12 7.33
CA ALA A 95 18.03 2.09 6.70
C ALA A 95 17.74 3.56 7.07
N PHE A 96 16.47 3.95 7.19
CA PHE A 96 16.00 5.28 7.59
C PHE A 96 15.05 5.20 8.80
N GLU A 97 15.18 4.19 9.68
CA GLU A 97 14.35 4.10 10.89
C GLU A 97 14.59 5.34 11.77
N TYR A 98 13.52 5.94 12.31
CA TYR A 98 13.54 7.16 13.13
C TYR A 98 14.14 8.42 12.46
N CYS A 99 14.11 8.54 11.13
CA CYS A 99 14.34 9.82 10.43
C CYS A 99 13.11 10.74 10.57
N SER A 100 12.89 11.26 11.77
CA SER A 100 11.64 11.94 12.16
C SER A 100 11.35 13.23 11.40
N SER A 101 12.36 13.90 10.83
CA SER A 101 12.20 15.14 10.05
C SER A 101 12.05 14.91 8.55
N LEU A 102 12.17 13.66 8.07
CA LEU A 102 12.14 13.36 6.64
C LEU A 102 10.72 13.60 6.11
N VAL A 103 10.53 14.64 5.29
CA VAL A 103 9.18 15.04 4.81
C VAL A 103 8.80 14.32 3.53
N TYR A 104 9.79 14.13 2.65
CA TYR A 104 9.61 13.54 1.33
C TYR A 104 10.82 12.69 0.99
N ILE A 105 10.56 11.57 0.30
CA ILE A 105 11.60 10.77 -0.33
C ILE A 105 11.11 10.31 -1.70
N ASP A 106 11.93 10.55 -2.72
CA ASP A 106 11.67 10.02 -4.06
C ASP A 106 12.34 8.64 -4.17
N LEU A 107 11.52 7.60 -4.35
CA LEU A 107 12.03 6.24 -4.51
C LEU A 107 12.38 5.98 -5.97
N PRO A 108 13.62 5.54 -6.27
CA PRO A 108 14.07 5.43 -7.64
C PRO A 108 13.35 4.32 -8.40
N PRO A 109 13.16 4.47 -9.72
CA PRO A 109 12.39 3.52 -10.53
C PRO A 109 13.00 2.11 -10.58
N ALA A 110 14.32 1.98 -10.38
CA ALA A 110 15.05 0.72 -10.34
C ALA A 110 14.92 -0.03 -9.00
N LEU A 111 14.27 0.56 -7.98
CA LEU A 111 14.16 -0.03 -6.65
C LEU A 111 13.27 -1.27 -6.68
N THR A 112 13.84 -2.41 -6.30
CA THR A 112 13.15 -3.71 -6.33
C THR A 112 12.70 -4.18 -4.94
N SER A 113 13.34 -3.69 -3.87
CA SER A 113 13.07 -4.12 -2.50
C SER A 113 13.29 -3.03 -1.45
N ILE A 114 12.40 -3.02 -0.45
CA ILE A 114 12.50 -2.20 0.76
C ILE A 114 12.60 -3.11 1.98
N GLY A 115 13.66 -2.96 2.78
CA GLY A 115 13.93 -3.78 3.95
C GLY A 115 12.92 -3.61 5.09
N SER A 116 12.99 -4.51 6.08
CA SER A 116 12.12 -4.42 7.24
C SER A 116 12.42 -3.16 8.05
N ARG A 117 11.38 -2.44 8.51
CA ARG A 117 11.50 -1.17 9.24
C ARG A 117 12.29 -0.07 8.52
N ALA A 118 12.48 -0.16 7.20
CA ALA A 118 13.34 0.76 6.45
C ALA A 118 13.00 2.24 6.69
N PHE A 119 11.73 2.60 6.85
CA PHE A 119 11.25 3.95 7.13
C PHE A 119 10.41 4.02 8.42
N ALA A 120 10.56 3.03 9.32
CA ALA A 120 9.74 3.01 10.53
C ALA A 120 10.01 4.25 11.40
N GLY A 121 8.97 4.90 11.88
CA GLY A 121 9.09 6.11 12.72
C GLY A 121 9.53 7.38 11.97
N CYS A 122 9.48 7.40 10.63
CA CYS A 122 9.58 8.64 9.86
C CYS A 122 8.32 9.49 10.05
N SER A 123 8.20 10.13 11.21
CA SER A 123 6.99 10.80 11.66
C SER A 123 6.56 12.00 10.83
N SER A 124 7.47 12.60 10.05
CA SER A 124 7.20 13.73 9.14
C SER A 124 7.01 13.34 7.68
N LEU A 125 7.19 12.06 7.31
CA LEU A 125 7.11 11.61 5.92
C LEU A 125 5.65 11.72 5.45
N ALA A 126 5.36 12.67 4.58
CA ALA A 126 4.02 13.10 4.20
C ALA A 126 3.48 12.37 2.95
N ALA A 127 4.37 11.95 2.07
CA ALA A 127 4.03 11.26 0.83
C ALA A 127 5.13 10.27 0.45
N ILE A 128 4.73 9.18 -0.19
CA ILE A 128 5.67 8.24 -0.79
C ILE A 128 5.12 7.68 -2.09
N ASN A 129 5.93 7.77 -3.15
CA ASN A 129 5.63 7.15 -4.43
C ASN A 129 6.39 5.82 -4.49
N LEU A 130 5.67 4.70 -4.53
CA LEU A 130 6.29 3.39 -4.65
C LEU A 130 6.59 3.10 -6.14
N PRO A 131 7.83 2.73 -6.50
CA PRO A 131 8.23 2.55 -7.89
C PRO A 131 7.64 1.28 -8.47
N ALA A 132 7.26 1.30 -9.75
CA ALA A 132 6.54 0.20 -10.41
C ALA A 132 7.27 -1.16 -10.37
N GLY A 133 8.61 -1.13 -10.34
CA GLY A 133 9.47 -2.32 -10.26
C GLY A 133 9.62 -2.92 -8.85
N LEU A 134 9.00 -2.32 -7.83
CA LEU A 134 9.12 -2.80 -6.46
C LEU A 134 8.35 -4.12 -6.27
N THR A 135 9.08 -5.17 -5.91
CA THR A 135 8.54 -6.54 -5.78
C THR A 135 8.26 -6.91 -4.32
N SER A 136 8.93 -6.25 -3.36
CA SER A 136 8.83 -6.59 -1.94
C SER A 136 8.91 -5.38 -1.01
N ILE A 137 8.03 -5.37 -0.02
CA ILE A 137 8.02 -4.42 1.10
C ILE A 137 8.22 -5.20 2.40
N GLY A 138 9.25 -4.84 3.16
CA GLY A 138 9.63 -5.46 4.42
C GLY A 138 8.60 -5.30 5.53
N SER A 139 8.72 -6.13 6.57
CA SER A 139 7.85 -6.03 7.75
C SER A 139 8.06 -4.68 8.44
N ARG A 140 6.96 -3.99 8.81
CA ARG A 140 7.01 -2.65 9.42
C ARG A 140 7.73 -1.58 8.60
N ALA A 141 7.92 -1.75 7.28
CA ALA A 141 8.68 -0.83 6.45
C ALA A 141 8.28 0.64 6.63
N PHE A 142 6.97 0.93 6.76
CA PHE A 142 6.42 2.28 6.95
C PHE A 142 5.65 2.42 8.27
N SER A 143 5.95 1.58 9.27
CA SER A 143 5.26 1.62 10.56
C SER A 143 5.46 2.98 11.25
N SER A 144 4.39 3.51 11.86
CA SER A 144 4.45 4.73 12.67
C SER A 144 4.94 5.99 11.93
N CYS A 145 4.75 6.05 10.60
CA CYS A 145 4.93 7.28 9.83
C CYS A 145 3.70 8.19 10.02
N SER A 146 3.68 8.96 11.11
CA SER A 146 2.50 9.73 11.54
C SER A 146 2.15 10.94 10.66
N ALA A 147 3.01 11.39 9.73
CA ALA A 147 2.70 12.48 8.80
C ALA A 147 2.14 11.99 7.46
N LEU A 148 2.35 10.72 7.08
CA LEU A 148 1.40 10.00 6.21
C LEU A 148 -0.01 10.01 6.85
N SER A 149 -0.09 10.44 8.12
CA SER A 149 -1.23 10.51 9.00
C SER A 149 -1.57 11.92 9.60
N SER A 150 -1.16 13.06 9.02
CA SER A 150 -1.55 14.37 9.57
C SER A 150 -2.09 15.38 8.56
N CYS A 151 -3.05 16.17 9.03
CA CYS A 151 -4.01 17.08 8.39
C CYS A 151 -3.44 18.19 7.49
N CYS A 152 -2.14 18.15 7.15
CA CYS A 152 -1.50 19.09 6.22
C CYS A 152 -0.93 18.41 4.96
N CYS A 153 -1.12 17.09 4.81
CA CYS A 153 -0.63 16.35 3.65
C CYS A 153 -1.78 16.16 2.66
N THR A 154 -1.65 16.73 1.47
CA THR A 154 -2.61 16.65 0.36
C THR A 154 -2.58 15.32 -0.41
N LEU A 155 -1.85 14.30 0.07
CA LEU A 155 -1.77 12.99 -0.60
C LEU A 155 -2.24 11.86 0.32
N ALA A 156 -3.55 11.62 0.27
CA ALA A 156 -4.31 10.63 1.02
C ALA A 156 -4.33 9.22 0.37
N ASN A 157 -3.45 8.97 -0.62
CA ASN A 157 -3.50 7.82 -1.52
C ASN A 157 -2.13 7.14 -1.63
N VAL A 158 -2.07 5.83 -1.36
CA VAL A 158 -0.91 5.00 -1.71
C VAL A 158 -1.28 4.15 -2.91
N ALA A 159 -0.61 4.39 -4.04
CA ALA A 159 -0.66 3.50 -5.20
C ALA A 159 0.43 2.43 -5.01
N LEU A 160 0.01 1.18 -4.79
CA LEU A 160 0.96 0.07 -4.70
C LEU A 160 1.42 -0.35 -6.11
N PRO A 161 2.70 -0.71 -6.27
CA PRO A 161 3.29 -0.97 -7.57
C PRO A 161 2.80 -2.30 -8.16
N ALA A 162 2.59 -2.33 -9.48
CA ALA A 162 1.97 -3.44 -10.20
C ALA A 162 2.67 -4.80 -9.99
N GLY A 163 4.00 -4.79 -9.79
CA GLY A 163 4.82 -5.99 -9.55
C GLY A 163 4.82 -6.50 -8.10
N LEU A 164 4.10 -5.86 -7.17
CA LEU A 164 4.13 -6.24 -5.76
C LEU A 164 3.34 -7.55 -5.53
N VAL A 165 4.05 -8.60 -5.14
CA VAL A 165 3.47 -9.94 -4.94
C VAL A 165 2.90 -10.13 -3.53
N SER A 166 3.49 -9.47 -2.53
CA SER A 166 3.10 -9.64 -1.12
C SER A 166 3.35 -8.37 -0.29
N ILE A 167 2.44 -8.07 0.63
CA ILE A 167 2.63 -7.06 1.68
C ILE A 167 2.95 -7.78 2.99
N ARG A 168 4.13 -7.54 3.57
CA ARG A 168 4.54 -8.23 4.81
C ARG A 168 3.86 -7.67 6.05
N SER A 169 4.01 -8.39 7.17
CA SER A 169 3.37 -8.07 8.44
C SER A 169 3.69 -6.65 8.89
N TYR A 170 2.65 -5.92 9.31
CA TYR A 170 2.72 -4.55 9.83
C TYR A 170 3.31 -3.50 8.88
N ALA A 171 3.38 -3.75 7.56
CA ALA A 171 4.03 -2.86 6.59
C ALA A 171 3.55 -1.39 6.67
N PHE A 172 2.25 -1.16 6.85
CA PHE A 172 1.57 0.14 6.97
C PHE A 172 0.84 0.27 8.33
N HIS A 173 1.43 -0.27 9.39
CA HIS A 173 0.85 -0.22 10.74
C HIS A 173 0.79 1.22 11.29
N CYS A 174 -0.38 1.61 11.81
CA CYS A 174 -0.74 2.96 12.29
C CYS A 174 -0.65 4.07 11.24
N CYS A 175 -0.92 3.77 9.96
CA CYS A 175 -1.06 4.80 8.92
C CYS A 175 -2.46 5.45 8.97
N SER A 176 -2.77 6.20 10.03
CA SER A 176 -4.13 6.67 10.33
C SER A 176 -4.76 7.67 9.34
N SER A 177 -4.02 8.33 8.44
CA SER A 177 -4.63 9.14 7.34
C SER A 177 -4.59 8.49 5.96
N LEU A 178 -4.20 7.22 5.87
CA LEU A 178 -4.35 6.46 4.63
C LEU A 178 -5.85 6.32 4.30
N SER A 179 -6.33 7.07 3.32
CA SER A 179 -7.77 7.13 2.99
C SER A 179 -8.17 6.15 1.89
N SER A 180 -7.24 5.87 0.97
CA SER A 180 -7.41 4.89 -0.08
C SER A 180 -6.09 4.16 -0.39
N VAL A 181 -6.22 2.90 -0.80
CA VAL A 181 -5.11 2.07 -1.25
C VAL A 181 -5.53 1.42 -2.56
N THR A 182 -4.71 1.60 -3.60
CA THR A 182 -4.88 0.83 -4.85
C THR A 182 -3.96 -0.37 -4.78
N PHE A 183 -4.56 -1.56 -4.70
CA PHE A 183 -3.82 -2.82 -4.65
C PHE A 183 -3.44 -3.30 -6.06
N PRO A 184 -2.25 -3.89 -6.24
CA PRO A 184 -1.81 -4.37 -7.54
C PRO A 184 -2.49 -5.68 -7.90
N ALA A 185 -2.77 -5.86 -9.20
CA ALA A 185 -3.50 -7.02 -9.70
C ALA A 185 -2.81 -8.38 -9.49
N GLY A 186 -1.51 -8.38 -9.18
CA GLY A 186 -0.71 -9.58 -8.88
C GLY A 186 -0.51 -9.87 -7.39
N LEU A 187 -1.09 -9.08 -6.49
CA LEU A 187 -0.92 -9.27 -5.04
C LEU A 187 -1.60 -10.56 -4.57
N THR A 188 -0.84 -11.45 -3.94
CA THR A 188 -1.33 -12.77 -3.51
C THR A 188 -1.62 -12.84 -2.01
N SER A 189 -0.93 -12.03 -1.20
CA SER A 189 -1.07 -12.07 0.27
C SER A 189 -0.88 -10.73 0.96
N ILE A 190 -1.67 -10.52 2.02
CA ILE A 190 -1.55 -9.40 2.97
C ILE A 190 -1.19 -9.98 4.35
N GLY A 191 -0.06 -9.55 4.91
CA GLY A 191 0.48 -10.05 6.17
C GLY A 191 -0.29 -9.61 7.43
N ILE A 192 0.13 -10.17 8.57
CA ILE A 192 -0.45 -9.89 9.90
C ILE A 192 -0.34 -8.40 10.22
N GLY A 193 -1.45 -7.75 10.58
CA GLY A 193 -1.46 -6.35 10.98
C GLY A 193 -1.01 -5.35 9.92
N ALA A 194 -0.97 -5.73 8.62
CA ALA A 194 -0.38 -4.92 7.55
C ALA A 194 -0.90 -3.48 7.48
N PHE A 195 -2.19 -3.26 7.72
CA PHE A 195 -2.90 -1.98 7.73
C PHE A 195 -3.59 -1.72 9.08
N TRP A 196 -3.10 -2.32 10.17
CA TRP A 196 -3.67 -2.13 11.50
C TRP A 196 -3.70 -0.64 11.86
N GLY A 197 -4.85 -0.14 12.34
CA GLY A 197 -5.00 1.25 12.78
C GLY A 197 -5.04 2.29 11.65
N CYS A 198 -5.29 1.89 10.40
CA CYS A 198 -5.55 2.84 9.30
C CYS A 198 -6.96 3.44 9.44
N SER A 199 -7.14 4.32 10.43
CA SER A 199 -8.46 4.80 10.85
C SER A 199 -9.22 5.64 9.83
N SER A 200 -8.55 6.23 8.83
CA SER A 200 -9.17 7.00 7.74
C SER A 200 -9.49 6.17 6.48
N LEU A 201 -9.12 4.88 6.43
CA LEU A 201 -9.32 4.04 5.26
C LEU A 201 -10.81 3.73 5.09
N GLY A 202 -11.47 4.41 4.14
CA GLY A 202 -12.94 4.37 4.02
C GLY A 202 -13.47 3.14 3.27
N PHE A 203 -12.76 2.73 2.22
CA PHE A 203 -13.09 1.55 1.43
C PHE A 203 -11.83 0.87 0.89
N VAL A 204 -11.94 -0.43 0.61
CA VAL A 204 -10.87 -1.25 0.04
C VAL A 204 -11.41 -2.15 -1.07
N THR A 205 -10.75 -2.13 -2.22
CA THR A 205 -10.96 -3.10 -3.30
C THR A 205 -9.77 -4.04 -3.36
N LEU A 206 -9.98 -5.31 -3.01
CA LEU A 206 -8.92 -6.31 -3.02
C LEU A 206 -8.78 -6.93 -4.43
N PRO A 207 -7.56 -7.22 -4.89
CA PRO A 207 -7.32 -7.72 -6.24
C PRO A 207 -7.74 -9.18 -6.37
N ALA A 208 -8.14 -9.59 -7.58
CA ALA A 208 -8.64 -10.94 -7.87
C ALA A 208 -7.64 -12.06 -7.55
N SER A 209 -6.34 -11.76 -7.59
CA SER A 209 -5.22 -12.67 -7.27
C SER A 209 -5.04 -12.96 -5.78
N LEU A 210 -5.66 -12.17 -4.90
CA LEU A 210 -5.41 -12.25 -3.47
C LEU A 210 -6.01 -13.53 -2.87
N THR A 211 -5.16 -14.37 -2.27
CA THR A 211 -5.54 -15.65 -1.69
C THR A 211 -5.66 -15.61 -0.17
N SER A 212 -4.94 -14.74 0.53
CA SER A 212 -4.89 -14.73 1.99
C SER A 212 -4.78 -13.33 2.61
N ILE A 213 -5.49 -13.15 3.73
CA ILE A 213 -5.44 -11.96 4.59
C ILE A 213 -5.02 -12.40 6.00
N GLY A 214 -3.93 -11.85 6.51
CA GLY A 214 -3.38 -12.19 7.83
C GLY A 214 -4.22 -11.70 9.00
N SER A 215 -3.93 -12.23 10.19
CA SER A 215 -4.59 -11.82 11.44
C SER A 215 -4.40 -10.32 11.71
N GLY A 216 -5.46 -9.63 12.12
CA GLY A 216 -5.45 -8.19 12.39
C GLY A 216 -5.09 -7.29 11.21
N ALA A 217 -5.06 -7.79 9.97
CA ALA A 217 -4.53 -7.06 8.80
C ALA A 217 -5.16 -5.67 8.60
N PHE A 218 -6.44 -5.50 8.84
CA PHE A 218 -7.18 -4.23 8.79
C PHE A 218 -7.88 -3.94 10.12
N ASP A 219 -7.39 -4.47 11.24
CA ASP A 219 -7.97 -4.19 12.55
C ASP A 219 -7.85 -2.69 12.88
N ARG A 220 -8.82 -2.16 13.62
CA ARG A 220 -8.96 -0.73 13.98
C ARG A 220 -8.98 0.23 12.79
N CYS A 221 -9.39 -0.20 11.60
CA CYS A 221 -9.72 0.71 10.49
C CYS A 221 -11.14 1.28 10.70
N SER A 222 -11.28 2.27 11.59
CA SER A 222 -12.59 2.74 12.06
C SER A 222 -13.51 3.33 10.98
N ALA A 223 -12.94 3.97 9.94
CA ALA A 223 -13.71 4.50 8.81
C ALA A 223 -14.07 3.44 7.76
N LEU A 224 -13.53 2.21 7.86
CA LEU A 224 -13.70 1.19 6.82
C LEU A 224 -15.14 0.70 6.79
N SER A 225 -15.88 1.16 5.78
CA SER A 225 -17.31 0.90 5.61
C SER A 225 -17.59 -0.11 4.51
N ARG A 226 -16.67 -0.27 3.54
CA ARG A 226 -16.84 -1.15 2.39
C ARG A 226 -15.55 -1.90 2.05
N VAL A 227 -15.65 -3.22 1.92
CA VAL A 227 -14.56 -4.07 1.43
C VAL A 227 -15.10 -4.98 0.33
N THR A 228 -14.45 -4.95 -0.83
CA THR A 228 -14.73 -5.87 -1.94
C THR A 228 -13.72 -7.01 -1.89
N PHE A 229 -14.16 -8.20 -1.50
CA PHE A 229 -13.34 -9.41 -1.42
C PHE A 229 -13.30 -10.15 -2.77
N PRO A 230 -12.16 -10.76 -3.14
CA PRO A 230 -12.07 -11.52 -4.38
C PRO A 230 -12.67 -12.91 -4.22
N ALA A 231 -13.23 -13.44 -5.30
CA ALA A 231 -13.82 -14.77 -5.32
C ALA A 231 -12.80 -15.90 -5.07
N GLY A 232 -11.51 -15.65 -5.32
CA GLY A 232 -10.41 -16.61 -5.11
C GLY A 232 -9.83 -16.62 -3.70
N LEU A 233 -10.39 -15.84 -2.77
CA LEU A 233 -9.87 -15.76 -1.40
C LEU A 233 -10.04 -17.09 -0.66
N THR A 234 -8.95 -17.58 -0.07
CA THR A 234 -8.90 -18.87 0.65
C THR A 234 -8.88 -18.72 2.16
N SER A 235 -8.40 -17.60 2.70
CA SER A 235 -8.31 -17.41 4.16
C SER A 235 -8.39 -15.95 4.61
N ILE A 236 -9.06 -15.76 5.74
CA ILE A 236 -9.11 -14.51 6.51
C ILE A 236 -8.73 -14.80 7.96
N GLY A 237 -7.63 -14.20 8.41
CA GLY A 237 -7.06 -14.40 9.73
C GLY A 237 -7.92 -13.84 10.87
N MET A 238 -7.57 -14.23 12.10
CA MET A 238 -8.23 -13.80 13.33
C MET A 238 -8.19 -12.28 13.46
N ASN A 239 -9.32 -11.67 13.82
CA ASN A 239 -9.49 -10.24 14.01
C ASN A 239 -9.08 -9.37 12.81
N ALA A 240 -9.01 -9.91 11.59
CA ALA A 240 -8.55 -9.16 10.41
C ALA A 240 -9.29 -7.83 10.19
N PHE A 241 -10.54 -7.70 10.64
CA PHE A 241 -11.37 -6.50 10.55
C PHE A 241 -12.07 -6.15 11.88
N ALA A 242 -11.67 -6.73 13.03
CA ALA A 242 -12.43 -6.66 14.29
C ALA A 242 -12.76 -5.24 14.77
N GLY A 243 -11.85 -4.29 14.60
CA GLY A 243 -12.04 -2.87 14.93
C GLY A 243 -12.63 -1.99 13.81
N CYS A 244 -13.42 -2.56 12.89
CA CYS A 244 -14.10 -1.83 11.81
C CYS A 244 -15.61 -1.69 12.08
N PRO A 245 -16.07 -0.81 12.99
CA PRO A 245 -17.49 -0.70 13.36
C PRO A 245 -18.40 -0.28 12.21
N SER A 246 -17.86 0.43 11.21
CA SER A 246 -18.60 0.88 10.03
C SER A 246 -18.83 -0.22 9.00
N LEU A 247 -18.17 -1.37 9.12
CA LEU A 247 -18.27 -2.50 8.21
C LEU A 247 -19.49 -3.35 8.55
N THR A 248 -20.67 -2.98 8.03
CA THR A 248 -21.94 -3.61 8.41
C THR A 248 -22.28 -4.86 7.62
N ARG A 249 -21.83 -4.96 6.36
CA ARG A 249 -22.10 -6.11 5.50
C ARG A 249 -20.89 -6.42 4.63
N VAL A 250 -20.56 -7.70 4.52
CA VAL A 250 -19.49 -8.21 3.64
C VAL A 250 -19.96 -9.43 2.87
N THR A 251 -19.44 -9.60 1.67
CA THR A 251 -19.61 -10.83 0.87
C THR A 251 -18.26 -11.51 0.73
N VAL A 252 -18.18 -12.79 1.10
CA VAL A 252 -16.94 -13.59 1.10
C VAL A 252 -17.18 -14.95 0.45
N PRO A 253 -16.14 -15.63 -0.08
CA PRO A 253 -16.30 -16.97 -0.62
C PRO A 253 -16.73 -17.97 0.46
N ASP A 254 -17.64 -18.87 0.12
CA ASP A 254 -18.02 -20.02 0.95
C ASP A 254 -16.88 -21.05 1.13
N THR A 255 -15.90 -21.03 0.23
CA THR A 255 -14.67 -21.83 0.28
C THR A 255 -13.60 -21.24 1.22
N ALA A 256 -13.70 -19.98 1.62
CA ALA A 256 -12.68 -19.35 2.46
C ALA A 256 -12.71 -19.89 3.90
N THR A 257 -11.54 -20.07 4.52
CA THR A 257 -11.44 -20.28 5.96
C THR A 257 -11.50 -18.92 6.66
N ILE A 258 -12.48 -18.73 7.54
CA ILE A 258 -12.70 -17.44 8.23
C ILE A 258 -12.66 -17.73 9.74
N SER A 259 -11.72 -17.11 10.45
CA SER A 259 -11.67 -17.13 11.91
C SER A 259 -12.66 -16.09 12.50
N THR A 260 -12.45 -15.59 13.72
CA THR A 260 -13.18 -14.42 14.26
C THR A 260 -12.69 -13.14 13.58
N ALA A 261 -12.88 -13.02 12.27
CA ALA A 261 -12.28 -11.98 11.44
C ALA A 261 -13.01 -10.64 11.54
N PHE A 262 -14.33 -10.66 11.69
CA PHE A 262 -15.19 -9.48 11.59
C PHE A 262 -15.77 -9.07 12.95
N PRO A 263 -16.18 -7.81 13.12
CA PRO A 263 -16.95 -7.36 14.28
C PRO A 263 -18.25 -8.18 14.43
N PRO A 264 -18.76 -8.39 15.66
CA PRO A 264 -20.02 -9.12 15.88
C PRO A 264 -21.24 -8.51 15.18
N ALA A 265 -21.21 -7.19 14.90
CA ALA A 265 -22.28 -6.48 14.21
C ALA A 265 -22.27 -6.66 12.67
N THR A 266 -21.20 -7.23 12.11
CA THR A 266 -21.05 -7.38 10.66
C THR A 266 -21.83 -8.59 10.15
N THR A 267 -22.75 -8.35 9.22
CA THR A 267 -23.43 -9.41 8.48
C THR A 267 -22.50 -10.00 7.43
N VAL A 268 -22.09 -11.26 7.59
CA VAL A 268 -21.22 -11.97 6.65
C VAL A 268 -22.06 -12.85 5.72
N LEU A 269 -22.18 -12.46 4.46
CA LEU A 269 -22.79 -13.26 3.41
C LEU A 269 -21.73 -14.16 2.75
N ARG A 270 -21.96 -15.47 2.72
CA ARG A 270 -21.07 -16.44 2.07
C ARG A 270 -21.68 -16.90 0.75
N LEU A 271 -20.93 -16.79 -0.35
CA LEU A 271 -21.39 -17.19 -1.69
C LEU A 271 -20.35 -18.08 -2.39
N PRO A 272 -20.80 -18.99 -3.26
CA PRO A 272 -19.90 -19.71 -4.16
C PRO A 272 -19.06 -18.74 -5.01
N PRO A 273 -17.77 -19.02 -5.28
CA PRO A 273 -16.92 -18.16 -6.10
C PRO A 273 -17.52 -17.77 -7.45
N LYS A 274 -18.29 -18.68 -8.08
CA LYS A 274 -18.99 -18.41 -9.34
C LYS A 274 -20.03 -17.30 -9.17
N ARG A 275 -20.89 -17.37 -8.15
CA ARG A 275 -21.92 -16.36 -7.86
C ARG A 275 -21.31 -15.02 -7.49
N MET A 276 -20.18 -14.99 -6.77
CA MET A 276 -19.47 -13.74 -6.50
C MET A 276 -18.98 -13.07 -7.78
N ARG A 277 -18.38 -13.84 -8.70
CA ARG A 277 -17.94 -13.32 -10.00
C ARG A 277 -19.11 -12.82 -10.84
N ASP A 278 -20.22 -13.56 -10.86
CA ASP A 278 -21.43 -13.15 -11.59
C ASP A 278 -22.02 -11.86 -11.01
N LEU A 279 -22.05 -11.73 -9.68
CA LEU A 279 -22.50 -10.52 -8.99
C LEU A 279 -21.58 -9.32 -9.27
N GLN A 280 -20.26 -9.54 -9.25
CA GLN A 280 -19.29 -8.48 -9.55
C GLN A 280 -19.41 -8.01 -11.01
N ARG A 281 -19.53 -8.95 -11.96
CA ARG A 281 -19.78 -8.64 -13.38
C ARG A 281 -21.10 -7.90 -13.58
N TRP A 282 -22.14 -8.24 -12.83
CA TRP A 282 -23.40 -7.50 -12.85
C TRP A 282 -23.19 -6.06 -12.39
N TYR A 283 -22.49 -5.84 -11.27
CA TYR A 283 -22.23 -4.49 -10.76
C TYR A 283 -21.40 -3.66 -11.74
N GLU A 284 -20.36 -4.27 -12.33
CA GLU A 284 -19.57 -3.63 -13.38
C GLU A 284 -20.41 -3.29 -14.62
N ALA A 285 -21.32 -4.18 -15.03
CA ALA A 285 -22.24 -3.92 -16.14
C ALA A 285 -23.23 -2.79 -15.80
N VAL A 286 -23.73 -2.72 -14.57
CA VAL A 286 -24.63 -1.65 -14.14
C VAL A 286 -23.91 -0.33 -13.96
N ASP A 287 -22.71 -0.30 -13.40
CA ASP A 287 -21.89 0.90 -13.32
C ASP A 287 -21.51 1.39 -14.72
N GLY A 288 -21.17 0.47 -15.63
CA GLY A 288 -20.95 0.78 -17.04
C GLY A 288 -22.22 1.33 -17.72
N ALA A 289 -23.37 0.72 -17.46
CA ALA A 289 -24.66 1.20 -17.96
C ALA A 289 -25.05 2.54 -17.34
N LEU A 290 -24.70 2.83 -16.08
CA LEU A 290 -24.92 4.13 -15.42
C LEU A 290 -23.97 5.21 -15.95
N ALA A 291 -22.71 4.86 -16.22
CA ALA A 291 -21.77 5.73 -16.92
C ALA A 291 -22.26 6.05 -18.34
N TYR A 292 -22.81 5.05 -19.03
CA TYR A 292 -23.50 5.22 -20.32
C TYR A 292 -24.84 5.98 -20.20
N LYS A 293 -25.56 5.85 -19.07
CA LYS A 293 -26.83 6.54 -18.76
C LYS A 293 -26.66 8.04 -18.57
N ARG A 294 -25.47 8.53 -18.16
CA ARG A 294 -25.14 9.96 -18.26
C ARG A 294 -25.28 10.48 -19.70
N CYS A 295 -25.36 9.59 -20.70
CA CYS A 295 -25.64 9.89 -22.08
C CYS A 295 -27.11 9.63 -22.53
N ARG A 296 -27.95 8.78 -21.88
CA ARG A 296 -29.38 8.53 -22.25
C ARG A 296 -30.30 8.01 -21.10
N PRO A 297 -31.54 8.54 -20.87
CA PRO A 297 -32.32 8.29 -19.64
C PRO A 297 -33.27 7.05 -19.57
N LEU A 298 -33.74 6.49 -20.70
CA LEU A 298 -34.86 5.53 -20.72
C LEU A 298 -34.54 4.12 -20.16
N LEU A 299 -33.27 3.71 -20.14
CA LEU A 299 -32.82 2.37 -19.69
C LEU A 299 -33.08 2.09 -18.19
N TYR A 300 -33.25 3.13 -17.38
CA TYR A 300 -33.31 3.01 -15.93
C TYR A 300 -34.64 2.44 -15.41
N GLY A 301 -35.75 2.76 -16.06
CA GLY A 301 -37.06 2.21 -15.68
C GLY A 301 -37.08 0.69 -15.83
N TRP A 302 -36.38 0.16 -16.83
CA TRP A 302 -36.26 -1.29 -17.05
C TRP A 302 -35.39 -1.96 -15.98
N LEU A 303 -34.21 -1.39 -15.66
CA LEU A 303 -33.30 -1.97 -14.66
C LEU A 303 -33.87 -1.97 -13.23
N GLU A 304 -34.59 -0.92 -12.82
CA GLU A 304 -35.26 -0.89 -11.51
C GLU A 304 -36.30 -2.00 -11.39
N ARG A 305 -37.05 -2.29 -12.46
CA ARG A 305 -38.01 -3.40 -12.49
C ARG A 305 -37.32 -4.76 -12.43
N ALA A 306 -36.22 -4.94 -13.15
CA ALA A 306 -35.41 -6.17 -13.11
C ALA A 306 -34.77 -6.43 -11.73
N GLN A 307 -34.34 -5.38 -11.02
CA GLN A 307 -33.75 -5.47 -9.68
C GLN A 307 -34.79 -5.82 -8.60
N THR A 308 -36.03 -5.36 -8.77
CA THR A 308 -37.15 -5.70 -7.88
C THR A 308 -37.59 -7.17 -8.03
N GLY A 309 -37.28 -7.80 -9.17
CA GLY A 309 -37.66 -9.18 -9.51
C GLY A 309 -36.70 -10.29 -9.10
N LEU A 310 -35.50 -10.00 -8.58
CA LEU A 310 -34.46 -11.02 -8.26
C LEU A 310 -34.87 -12.07 -7.19
N GLY A 311 -35.98 -11.86 -6.48
CA GLY A 311 -36.60 -12.85 -5.59
C GLY A 311 -37.81 -13.61 -6.18
N SER A 312 -38.20 -13.33 -7.42
CA SER A 312 -39.47 -13.80 -8.04
C SER A 312 -39.30 -14.80 -9.20
N TYR A 313 -38.06 -15.16 -9.54
CA TYR A 313 -37.78 -16.09 -10.65
C TYR A 313 -38.04 -17.55 -10.24
N GLY A 314 -39.29 -17.98 -10.42
CA GLY A 314 -39.71 -19.38 -10.32
C GLY A 314 -39.31 -20.23 -11.53
N PRO A 315 -39.45 -21.57 -11.45
CA PRO A 315 -38.95 -22.53 -12.44
C PRO A 315 -39.60 -22.44 -13.83
N ASP A 316 -40.75 -21.78 -13.96
CA ASP A 316 -41.55 -21.81 -15.20
C ASP A 316 -41.21 -20.70 -16.21
N GLY A 317 -40.22 -19.84 -15.94
CA GLY A 317 -39.64 -18.93 -16.95
C GLY A 317 -40.57 -17.85 -17.53
N ALA A 318 -41.85 -17.81 -17.17
CA ALA A 318 -42.85 -16.89 -17.74
C ALA A 318 -42.55 -15.39 -17.47
N ALA A 319 -41.88 -15.08 -16.36
CA ALA A 319 -41.37 -13.72 -16.11
C ALA A 319 -40.24 -13.34 -17.08
N ARG A 320 -39.40 -14.32 -17.46
CA ARG A 320 -38.23 -14.13 -18.34
C ARG A 320 -38.62 -13.84 -19.79
N GLN A 321 -39.73 -14.41 -20.25
CA GLN A 321 -40.20 -14.24 -21.63
C GLN A 321 -40.92 -12.90 -21.83
N ARG A 322 -41.73 -12.46 -20.86
CA ARG A 322 -42.35 -11.13 -20.90
C ARG A 322 -41.34 -10.00 -20.84
N ASP A 323 -40.34 -10.11 -19.97
CA ASP A 323 -39.30 -9.08 -19.83
C ASP A 323 -38.39 -9.00 -21.08
N LEU A 324 -38.23 -10.12 -21.82
CA LEU A 324 -37.51 -10.18 -23.09
C LEU A 324 -38.33 -9.53 -24.22
N GLU A 325 -39.61 -9.86 -24.32
CA GLU A 325 -40.52 -9.28 -25.33
C GLU A 325 -40.70 -7.76 -25.14
N GLU A 326 -40.72 -7.28 -23.90
CA GLU A 326 -40.78 -5.85 -23.58
C GLU A 326 -39.44 -5.14 -23.86
N PHE A 327 -38.30 -5.80 -23.60
CA PHE A 327 -36.97 -5.30 -24.00
C PHE A 327 -36.83 -5.20 -25.52
N GLU A 328 -37.26 -6.21 -26.27
CA GLU A 328 -37.24 -6.20 -27.73
C GLU A 328 -38.23 -5.17 -28.31
N GLY A 329 -39.35 -4.91 -27.63
CA GLY A 329 -40.32 -3.87 -28.01
C GLY A 329 -39.79 -2.44 -27.80
N ASP A 330 -39.19 -2.15 -26.65
CA ASP A 330 -38.68 -0.81 -26.32
C ASP A 330 -37.37 -0.46 -27.04
N PHE A 331 -36.57 -1.47 -27.42
CA PHE A 331 -35.26 -1.29 -28.06
C PHE A 331 -35.20 -1.77 -29.53
N GLY A 332 -36.27 -2.35 -30.08
CA GLY A 332 -36.33 -2.83 -31.46
C GLY A 332 -36.17 -1.75 -32.53
N LEU A 333 -36.41 -0.48 -32.18
CA LEU A 333 -36.21 0.68 -33.07
C LEU A 333 -34.77 1.25 -33.07
N LEU A 334 -33.85 0.67 -32.30
CA LEU A 334 -32.44 1.11 -32.21
C LEU A 334 -31.49 0.25 -33.06
N VAL A 335 -32.01 -0.69 -33.86
CA VAL A 335 -31.22 -1.62 -34.69
C VAL A 335 -31.41 -1.40 -36.20
N GLU A 336 -31.88 -0.22 -36.63
CA GLU A 336 -31.70 0.26 -38.01
C GLU A 336 -30.69 1.41 -38.08
#